data_AF-A0A7X8VPX3-F1
#
_entry.id   AF-A0A7X8VPX3-F1
#
_cell.length_a   1.000
_cell.length_b   1.000
_cell.length_c   1.000
_cell.angle_alpha   90.00
_cell.angle_beta   90.00
_cell.angle_gamma   90.00
#
_symmetry.space_group_name_H-M   'P 1'
#
loop_
_entity.id
_entity.type
_entity.pdbx_description
1 polymer ?
#
loop_
_entity_poly.entity_id
_entity_poly.type
_entity_poly.pdbx_seq_one_letter_code
_entity_poly.pdbx_strand_id
1 'polypeptide(L)'
;MAQVFPFSAWLAPAQLAERIATLPYDVMNRQEAAAMAGSNPLSFLRVTRSEIELPDSVEAYDAQVYERAAANWGEFRREHLRQDSAPAFYVYSLLMQGRRQTGLVAAASVQDYDQDIVRKHERTRQEKEDDRTRHISSIRAQTGAVFLTYKDSASIDEIVNLSMQSEPLFDFCAEDGISHSGWRVPAEHTQALQEAFAQVPLLYIAD
;
A
#
# COMPACT_ATOMS: atom_id res chain seq x y z
N MET A 1 1.10 7.07 -22.61
CA MET A 1 0.73 7.98 -21.51
C MET A 1 0.33 7.12 -20.34
N ALA A 2 0.46 7.63 -19.12
CA ALA A 2 0.26 6.86 -17.91
C ALA A 2 -1.18 6.31 -17.80
N GLN A 3 -1.30 5.01 -17.56
CA GLN A 3 -2.55 4.33 -17.32
C GLN A 3 -2.62 3.87 -15.86
N VAL A 4 -3.64 4.37 -15.17
CA VAL A 4 -3.98 3.97 -13.81
C VAL A 4 -5.39 3.40 -13.78
N PHE A 5 -5.62 2.47 -12.86
CA PHE A 5 -6.87 1.73 -12.74
C PHE A 5 -7.38 1.74 -11.30
N PRO A 6 -8.70 1.86 -11.11
CA PRO A 6 -9.30 1.63 -9.81
C PRO A 6 -9.20 0.15 -9.45
N PHE A 7 -9.24 -0.16 -8.15
CA PHE A 7 -9.26 -1.53 -7.65
C PHE A 7 -10.12 -1.64 -6.39
N SER A 8 -10.53 -2.86 -6.03
CA SER A 8 -11.28 -3.10 -4.80
C SER A 8 -10.31 -3.36 -3.65
N ALA A 9 -10.10 -2.34 -2.80
CA ALA A 9 -9.19 -2.45 -1.66
C ALA A 9 -9.76 -3.33 -0.54
N TRP A 10 -8.86 -3.91 0.26
CA TRP A 10 -9.19 -4.42 1.59
C TRP A 10 -9.01 -3.27 2.59
N LEU A 11 -10.10 -2.88 3.24
CA LEU A 11 -10.15 -1.71 4.11
C LEU A 11 -10.22 -2.15 5.57
N ALA A 12 -9.35 -1.56 6.40
CA ALA A 12 -9.48 -1.66 7.84
C ALA A 12 -10.63 -0.75 8.32
N PRO A 13 -11.43 -1.17 9.30
CA PRO A 13 -12.27 -0.26 10.06
C PRO A 13 -11.42 0.86 10.68
N ALA A 14 -11.91 2.09 10.65
CA ALA A 14 -11.18 3.27 11.12
C ALA A 14 -10.55 3.07 12.51
N GLN A 15 -11.29 2.50 13.46
CA GLN A 15 -10.83 2.26 14.83
C GLN A 15 -9.72 1.21 14.97
N LEU A 16 -9.44 0.43 13.92
CA LEU A 16 -8.36 -0.56 13.90
C LEU A 16 -7.15 -0.08 13.09
N ALA A 17 -7.28 0.98 12.30
CA ALA A 17 -6.27 1.40 11.32
C ALA A 17 -4.89 1.63 11.95
N GLU A 18 -4.82 2.35 13.06
CA GLU A 18 -3.57 2.61 13.80
C GLU A 18 -2.87 1.33 14.24
N ARG A 19 -3.64 0.35 14.73
CA ARG A 19 -3.10 -0.93 15.22
C ARG A 19 -2.71 -1.89 14.09
N ILE A 20 -3.24 -1.67 12.89
CA ILE A 20 -2.96 -2.49 11.71
C ILE A 20 -1.78 -1.93 10.92
N ALA A 21 -1.64 -0.60 10.86
CA ALA A 21 -0.59 0.07 10.12
C ALA A 21 0.80 -0.33 10.61
N THR A 22 1.72 -0.52 9.66
CA THR A 22 3.10 -0.90 9.93
C THR A 22 4.04 -0.21 8.97
N LEU A 23 5.31 -0.14 9.34
CA LEU A 23 6.36 0.27 8.41
C LEU A 23 6.49 -0.71 7.23
N PRO A 24 7.12 -0.30 6.11
CA PRO A 24 7.43 -1.18 5.01
C PRO A 24 8.25 -2.41 5.47
N TYR A 25 7.96 -3.56 4.86
CA TYR A 25 8.59 -4.84 5.21
C TYR A 25 10.14 -4.84 5.12
N ASP A 26 10.72 -3.99 4.28
CA ASP A 26 12.14 -4.00 3.91
C ASP A 26 12.99 -2.95 4.66
N VAL A 27 12.40 -2.21 5.60
CA VAL A 27 13.12 -1.22 6.44
C VAL A 27 13.49 -1.76 7.83
N MET A 28 13.35 -3.07 8.06
CA MET A 28 13.63 -3.69 9.36
C MET A 28 14.15 -5.12 9.21
N ASN A 29 14.85 -5.62 10.22
CA ASN A 29 15.23 -7.03 10.35
C ASN A 29 14.17 -7.84 11.11
N ARG A 30 14.38 -9.15 11.31
CA ARG A 30 13.41 -10.03 12.00
C ARG A 30 13.18 -9.64 13.46
N GLN A 31 14.23 -9.29 14.19
CA GLN A 31 14.14 -8.91 15.60
C GLN A 31 13.39 -7.59 15.77
N GLU A 32 13.67 -6.60 14.91
CA GLU A 32 12.96 -5.32 14.87
C GLU A 32 11.48 -5.51 14.51
N ALA A 33 11.18 -6.35 13.50
CA ALA A 33 9.80 -6.68 13.14
C ALA A 33 9.04 -7.35 14.29
N ALA A 34 9.67 -8.32 14.97
CA ALA A 34 9.08 -9.00 16.13
C ALA A 34 8.85 -8.04 17.30
N ALA A 35 9.79 -7.13 17.57
CA ALA A 35 9.64 -6.12 18.61
C ALA A 35 8.51 -5.13 18.29
N MET A 36 8.41 -4.68 17.04
CA MET A 36 7.35 -3.77 16.58
C MET A 36 5.97 -4.44 16.58
N ALA A 37 5.88 -5.69 16.16
CA ALA A 37 4.63 -6.46 16.24
C ALA A 37 4.23 -6.73 17.70
N GLY A 38 5.22 -7.00 18.56
CA GLY A 38 5.08 -7.15 20.01
C GLY A 38 3.92 -8.06 20.40
N SER A 39 3.10 -7.59 21.33
CA SER A 39 1.85 -8.26 21.75
C SER A 39 0.64 -7.88 20.92
N ASN A 40 0.77 -7.01 19.90
CA ASN A 40 -0.35 -6.55 19.09
C ASN A 40 -0.72 -7.64 18.06
N PRO A 41 -1.88 -8.31 18.21
CA PRO A 41 -2.30 -9.33 17.25
C PRO A 41 -2.70 -8.74 15.89
N LEU A 42 -2.99 -7.44 15.84
CA LEU A 42 -3.43 -6.76 14.62
C LEU A 42 -2.28 -6.22 13.76
N SER A 43 -1.03 -6.30 14.22
CA SER A 43 0.10 -5.79 13.45
C SER A 43 0.19 -6.51 12.10
N PHE A 44 0.15 -5.75 11.00
CA PHE A 44 0.23 -6.33 9.66
C PHE A 44 1.60 -6.95 9.34
N LEU A 45 2.62 -6.72 10.19
CA LEU A 45 3.91 -7.42 10.15
C LEU A 45 3.73 -8.93 10.32
N ARG A 46 2.69 -9.39 11.02
CA ARG A 46 2.39 -10.82 11.11
C ARG A 46 2.04 -11.44 9.74
N VAL A 47 1.67 -10.62 8.76
CA VAL A 47 1.46 -11.05 7.36
C VAL A 47 2.68 -10.74 6.49
N THR A 48 3.20 -9.51 6.54
CA THR A 48 4.27 -9.05 5.64
C THR A 48 5.67 -9.49 6.06
N ARG A 49 5.83 -9.89 7.32
CA ARG A 49 7.03 -10.41 7.97
C ARG A 49 6.69 -11.66 8.79
N SER A 50 6.01 -12.60 8.15
CA SER A 50 5.46 -13.80 8.78
C SER A 50 6.51 -14.73 9.40
N GLU A 51 7.80 -14.55 9.09
CA GLU A 51 8.88 -15.29 9.73
C GLU A 51 8.98 -15.00 11.24
N ILE A 52 8.45 -13.87 11.72
CA ILE A 52 8.38 -13.56 13.17
C ILE A 52 7.46 -14.53 13.93
N GLU A 53 6.58 -15.26 13.24
CA GLU A 53 5.64 -16.23 13.80
C GLU A 53 6.19 -17.67 13.79
N LEU A 54 7.46 -17.85 13.43
CA LEU A 54 8.12 -19.14 13.30
C LEU A 54 9.32 -19.24 14.25
N PRO A 55 9.84 -20.47 14.51
CA PRO A 55 11.09 -20.62 15.26
C PRO A 55 12.25 -19.89 14.60
N ASP A 56 13.20 -19.39 15.40
CA ASP A 56 14.38 -18.66 14.90
C ASP A 56 15.30 -19.50 14.00
N SER A 57 15.16 -20.84 14.04
CA SER A 57 15.86 -21.75 13.14
C SER A 57 15.31 -21.76 11.70
N VAL A 58 14.16 -21.13 11.44
CA VAL A 58 13.58 -21.04 10.10
C VAL A 58 14.12 -19.79 9.42
N GLU A 59 14.81 -19.98 8.29
CA GLU A 59 15.34 -18.89 7.47
C GLU A 59 14.22 -18.03 6.86
N ALA A 60 14.50 -16.75 6.63
CA ALA A 60 13.50 -15.78 6.18
C ALA A 60 12.85 -16.11 4.83
N TYR A 61 13.51 -16.88 3.97
CA TYR A 61 13.03 -17.26 2.64
C TYR A 61 12.59 -18.73 2.54
N ASP A 62 12.42 -19.40 3.68
CA ASP A 62 11.90 -20.77 3.73
C ASP A 62 10.45 -20.83 3.24
N ALA A 63 10.05 -21.96 2.63
CA ALA A 63 8.68 -22.17 2.16
C ALA A 63 7.63 -21.95 3.27
N GLN A 64 7.97 -22.32 4.51
CA GLN A 64 7.11 -22.17 5.68
C GLN A 64 6.75 -20.71 5.97
N VAL A 65 7.62 -19.75 5.64
CA VAL A 65 7.36 -18.32 5.83
C VAL A 65 6.20 -17.87 4.95
N TYR A 66 6.18 -18.29 3.69
CA TYR A 66 5.13 -17.93 2.73
C TYR A 66 3.81 -18.66 3.04
N GLU A 67 3.86 -19.92 3.47
CA GLU A 67 2.70 -20.66 3.94
C GLU A 67 2.07 -19.98 5.17
N ARG A 68 2.92 -19.55 6.12
CA ARG A 68 2.48 -18.78 7.30
C ARG A 68 1.88 -17.44 6.89
N ALA A 69 2.47 -16.72 5.93
CA ALA A 69 1.92 -15.47 5.42
C ALA A 69 0.52 -15.67 4.83
N ALA A 70 0.32 -16.73 4.05
CA ALA A 70 -0.97 -17.04 3.42
C ALA A 70 -2.04 -17.41 4.46
N ALA A 71 -1.68 -18.21 5.47
CA ALA A 71 -2.57 -18.54 6.59
C ALA A 71 -2.97 -17.28 7.37
N ASN A 72 -1.99 -16.50 7.79
CA ASN A 72 -2.21 -15.27 8.55
C ASN A 72 -3.06 -14.27 7.75
N TRP A 73 -2.76 -14.06 6.45
CA TRP A 73 -3.56 -13.20 5.59
C TRP A 73 -5.02 -13.67 5.47
N GLY A 74 -5.23 -14.98 5.32
CA GLY A 74 -6.57 -15.56 5.19
C GLY A 74 -7.45 -15.31 6.42
N GLU A 75 -6.87 -15.46 7.61
CA GLU A 75 -7.54 -15.13 8.88
C GLU A 75 -7.72 -13.62 9.04
N PHE A 76 -6.66 -12.86 8.87
CA PHE A 76 -6.63 -11.41 9.07
C PHE A 76 -7.67 -10.68 8.23
N ARG A 77 -7.74 -10.98 6.93
CA ARG A 77 -8.69 -10.31 6.03
C ARG A 77 -10.15 -10.67 6.33
N ARG A 78 -10.40 -11.87 6.86
CA ARG A 78 -11.74 -12.36 7.23
C ARG A 78 -12.24 -11.70 8.51
N GLU A 79 -11.35 -11.48 9.47
CA GLU A 79 -11.70 -11.01 10.81
C GLU A 79 -11.59 -9.51 10.99
N HIS A 80 -10.68 -8.85 10.28
CA HIS A 80 -10.30 -7.47 10.58
C HIS A 80 -10.49 -6.50 9.42
N LEU A 81 -10.68 -7.00 8.19
CA LEU A 81 -10.81 -6.16 7.00
C LEU A 81 -12.17 -6.35 6.34
N ARG A 82 -12.54 -5.38 5.50
CA ARG A 82 -13.69 -5.47 4.60
C ARG A 82 -13.24 -5.11 3.20
N GLN A 83 -13.59 -5.94 2.23
CA GLN A 83 -13.31 -5.62 0.84
C GLN A 83 -14.33 -4.59 0.33
N ASP A 84 -13.84 -3.59 -0.40
CA ASP A 84 -14.70 -2.63 -1.10
C ASP A 84 -15.55 -3.35 -2.16
N SER A 85 -16.82 -2.98 -2.27
CA SER A 85 -17.81 -3.69 -3.10
C SER A 85 -17.66 -3.43 -4.59
N ALA A 86 -16.95 -2.35 -4.95
CA ALA A 86 -16.66 -1.97 -6.32
C ALA A 86 -15.26 -1.36 -6.42
N PRO A 87 -14.58 -1.49 -7.58
CA PRO A 87 -13.30 -0.82 -7.80
C PRO A 87 -13.42 0.69 -7.58
N ALA A 88 -12.44 1.26 -6.88
CA ALA A 88 -12.32 2.70 -6.70
C ALA A 88 -10.85 3.14 -6.78
N PHE A 89 -10.66 4.44 -6.95
CA PHE A 89 -9.43 5.09 -6.55
C PHE A 89 -9.52 5.51 -5.09
N TYR A 90 -8.37 5.64 -4.44
CA TYR A 90 -8.30 6.11 -3.06
C TYR A 90 -7.31 7.27 -2.96
N VAL A 91 -7.49 8.13 -1.99
CA VAL A 91 -6.55 9.19 -1.65
C VAL A 91 -5.90 8.82 -0.32
N TYR A 92 -4.59 9.01 -0.22
CA TYR A 92 -3.84 8.82 1.02
C TYR A 92 -3.05 10.08 1.34
N SER A 93 -3.07 10.50 2.59
CA SER A 93 -2.37 11.70 3.06
C SER A 93 -1.54 11.40 4.31
N LEU A 94 -0.34 11.98 4.33
CA LEU A 94 0.53 12.10 5.48
C LEU A 94 0.60 13.55 5.93
N LEU A 95 0.55 13.80 7.24
CA LEU A 95 0.80 15.10 7.85
C LEU A 95 1.97 14.98 8.82
N MET A 96 3.09 15.62 8.50
CA MET A 96 4.28 15.64 9.33
C MET A 96 4.70 17.10 9.55
N GLN A 97 4.77 17.52 10.82
CA GLN A 97 5.20 18.88 11.19
C GLN A 97 4.45 20.00 10.44
N GLY A 98 3.12 19.85 10.29
CA GLY A 98 2.27 20.80 9.59
C GLY A 98 2.38 20.77 8.05
N ARG A 99 3.22 19.90 7.49
CA ARG A 99 3.36 19.70 6.04
C ARG A 99 2.59 18.47 5.61
N ARG A 100 1.67 18.65 4.66
CA ARG A 100 0.84 17.58 4.12
C ARG A 100 1.42 17.06 2.80
N GLN A 101 1.52 15.75 2.67
CA GLN A 101 1.81 15.06 1.42
C GLN A 101 0.60 14.18 1.08
N THR A 102 0.03 14.37 -0.10
CA THR A 102 -1.18 13.65 -0.54
C THR A 102 -0.89 12.94 -1.86
N GLY A 103 -1.33 11.70 -1.99
CA GLY A 103 -1.19 10.91 -3.20
C GLY A 103 -2.47 10.15 -3.54
N LEU A 104 -2.60 9.82 -4.82
CA LEU A 104 -3.61 8.88 -5.30
C LEU A 104 -3.08 7.45 -5.15
N VAL A 105 -3.88 6.57 -4.59
CA VAL A 105 -3.64 5.13 -4.55
C VAL A 105 -4.44 4.48 -5.68
N ALA A 106 -3.71 3.85 -6.60
CA ALA A 106 -4.24 3.26 -7.81
C ALA A 106 -3.41 2.03 -8.22
N ALA A 107 -3.98 1.17 -9.07
CA ALA A 107 -3.19 0.20 -9.81
C ALA A 107 -2.55 0.89 -11.02
N ALA A 108 -1.28 0.58 -11.30
CA ALA A 108 -0.56 1.10 -12.47
C ALA A 108 -0.35 -0.01 -13.51
N SER A 109 -0.32 0.37 -14.79
CA SER A 109 -0.08 -0.54 -15.91
C SER A 109 1.34 -1.15 -15.88
N VAL A 110 1.43 -2.48 -15.90
CA VAL A 110 2.73 -3.18 -16.09
C VAL A 110 3.27 -2.90 -17.49
N GLN A 111 2.40 -2.78 -18.49
CA GLN A 111 2.81 -2.42 -19.85
C GLN A 111 3.48 -1.04 -19.89
N ASP A 112 3.02 -0.09 -19.07
CA ASP A 112 3.63 1.24 -18.99
C ASP A 112 5.02 1.17 -18.36
N TYR A 113 5.25 0.24 -17.44
CA TYR A 113 6.59 -0.04 -16.91
C TYR A 113 7.51 -0.65 -17.99
N ASP A 114 7.01 -1.62 -18.76
CA ASP A 114 7.76 -2.27 -19.85
C ASP A 114 8.10 -1.29 -20.99
N GLN A 115 7.26 -0.29 -21.21
CA GLN A 115 7.43 0.75 -22.23
C GLN A 115 8.19 1.99 -21.74
N ASP A 116 8.77 1.94 -20.53
CA ASP A 116 9.47 3.05 -19.88
C ASP A 116 8.61 4.34 -19.76
N ILE A 117 7.29 4.22 -19.68
CA ILE A 117 6.38 5.30 -19.29
C ILE A 117 6.45 5.48 -17.76
N VAL A 118 6.56 4.39 -17.01
CA VAL A 118 6.98 4.39 -15.61
C VAL A 118 8.51 4.31 -15.55
N ARG A 119 9.14 5.42 -15.17
CA ARG A 119 10.60 5.57 -15.14
C ARG A 119 11.17 5.02 -13.84
N LYS A 120 12.14 4.12 -13.99
CA LYS A 120 12.95 3.56 -12.90
C LYS A 120 14.11 4.51 -12.57
N HIS A 121 14.46 4.64 -11.29
CA HIS A 121 15.67 5.36 -10.85
C HIS A 121 16.75 4.42 -10.31
N GLU A 122 16.44 3.14 -10.09
CA GLU A 122 17.35 2.18 -9.47
C GLU A 122 17.31 0.78 -10.10
N ARG A 123 18.33 -0.02 -9.75
CA ARG A 123 18.34 -1.48 -9.99
C ARG A 123 17.99 -2.19 -8.69
N THR A 124 17.03 -3.07 -8.78
CA THR A 124 16.60 -3.99 -7.73
C THR A 124 17.58 -5.17 -7.59
N ARG A 125 17.53 -5.83 -6.43
CA ARG A 125 18.29 -7.06 -6.18
C ARG A 125 17.38 -8.25 -6.42
N GLN A 126 17.80 -9.18 -7.28
CA GLN A 126 17.00 -10.35 -7.65
C GLN A 126 16.45 -11.12 -6.44
N GLU A 127 17.26 -11.32 -5.40
CA GLU A 127 16.82 -11.98 -4.16
C GLU A 127 15.59 -11.30 -3.52
N LYS A 128 15.57 -9.96 -3.48
CA LYS A 128 14.42 -9.20 -2.95
C LYS A 128 13.20 -9.28 -3.87
N GLU A 129 13.43 -9.31 -5.18
CA GLU A 129 12.35 -9.45 -6.16
C GLU A 129 11.70 -10.83 -6.09
N ASP A 130 12.51 -11.88 -6.00
CA ASP A 130 12.06 -13.27 -5.89
C ASP A 130 11.28 -13.49 -4.59
N ASP A 131 11.81 -12.99 -3.46
CA ASP A 131 11.12 -13.03 -2.17
C ASP A 131 9.76 -12.33 -2.24
N ARG A 132 9.75 -11.09 -2.76
CA ARG A 132 8.51 -10.30 -2.84
C ARG A 132 7.50 -10.94 -3.77
N THR A 133 7.94 -11.45 -4.92
CA THR A 133 7.11 -12.15 -5.89
C THR A 133 6.49 -13.40 -5.28
N ARG A 134 7.27 -14.18 -4.53
CA ARG A 134 6.80 -15.40 -3.87
C ARG A 134 5.80 -15.08 -2.76
N HIS A 135 6.03 -14.01 -2.00
CA HIS A 135 5.09 -13.53 -0.98
C HIS A 135 3.74 -13.14 -1.58
N ILE A 136 3.71 -12.20 -2.53
CA ILE A 136 2.45 -11.73 -3.15
C ILE A 136 1.72 -12.85 -3.89
N SER A 137 2.46 -13.80 -4.50
CA SER A 137 1.88 -14.96 -5.17
C SER A 137 1.22 -15.92 -4.19
N SER A 138 1.82 -16.10 -3.01
CA SER A 138 1.32 -17.00 -1.96
C SER A 138 0.06 -16.45 -1.30
N ILE A 139 0.03 -15.15 -0.99
CA ILE A 139 -1.13 -14.52 -0.34
C ILE A 139 -2.21 -14.06 -1.33
N ARG A 140 -1.87 -13.97 -2.62
CA ARG A 140 -2.73 -13.47 -3.72
C ARG A 140 -3.27 -12.06 -3.44
N ALA A 141 -2.40 -11.19 -2.94
CA ALA A 141 -2.70 -9.80 -2.61
C ALA A 141 -1.45 -8.93 -2.77
N GLN A 142 -1.65 -7.66 -3.10
CA GLN A 142 -0.59 -6.65 -3.14
C GLN A 142 -0.48 -5.98 -1.77
N THR A 143 0.67 -6.12 -1.12
CA THR A 143 0.94 -5.61 0.24
C THR A 143 2.13 -4.65 0.29
N GLY A 144 2.68 -4.28 -0.86
CA GLY A 144 3.72 -3.26 -1.01
C GLY A 144 3.28 -2.23 -2.04
N ALA A 145 3.03 -1.00 -1.59
CA ALA A 145 2.80 0.11 -2.50
C ALA A 145 4.14 0.55 -3.12
N VAL A 146 4.11 0.91 -4.40
CA VAL A 146 5.22 1.59 -5.08
C VAL A 146 4.90 3.07 -5.09
N PHE A 147 5.83 3.90 -4.62
CA PHE A 147 5.65 5.34 -4.62
C PHE A 147 6.00 5.89 -6.01
N LEU A 148 5.00 6.50 -6.66
CA LEU A 148 5.13 7.09 -7.98
C LEU A 148 4.88 8.60 -7.91
N THR A 149 5.72 9.38 -8.60
CA THR A 149 5.58 10.81 -8.76
C THR A 149 5.30 11.16 -10.22
N TYR A 150 4.66 12.30 -10.44
CA TYR A 150 4.34 12.83 -11.76
C TYR A 150 4.32 14.36 -11.70
N LYS A 151 4.32 15.00 -12.87
CA LYS A 151 4.16 16.46 -12.92
C LYS A 151 2.75 16.84 -12.52
N ASP A 152 2.64 17.89 -11.69
CA ASP A 152 1.37 18.42 -11.20
C ASP A 152 0.33 18.57 -12.31
N SER A 153 -0.91 18.24 -11.97
CA SER A 153 -2.04 18.29 -12.88
C SER A 153 -3.26 18.84 -12.14
N ALA A 154 -3.67 20.04 -12.51
CA ALA A 154 -4.77 20.73 -11.86
C ALA A 154 -6.07 19.92 -11.83
N SER A 155 -6.34 19.11 -12.86
CA SER A 155 -7.54 18.25 -12.92
C SER A 155 -7.47 17.06 -11.96
N ILE A 156 -6.27 16.53 -11.71
CA ILE A 156 -6.08 15.47 -10.71
C ILE A 156 -6.17 16.09 -9.31
N ASP A 157 -5.52 17.23 -9.10
CA ASP A 157 -5.54 17.96 -7.83
C ASP A 157 -6.96 18.35 -7.41
N GLU A 158 -7.80 18.78 -8.34
CA GLU A 158 -9.20 19.12 -8.08
C GLU A 158 -9.97 17.92 -7.51
N ILE A 159 -9.84 16.74 -8.13
CA ILE A 159 -10.54 15.52 -7.69
C ILE A 159 -9.98 15.02 -6.36
N VAL A 160 -8.66 15.08 -6.16
CA VAL A 160 -8.01 14.71 -4.89
C VAL A 160 -8.52 15.60 -3.76
N ASN A 161 -8.49 16.93 -3.95
CA ASN A 161 -8.96 17.89 -2.96
C ASN A 161 -10.44 17.75 -2.65
N LEU A 162 -11.27 17.48 -3.67
CA LEU A 162 -12.70 17.22 -3.50
C LEU A 162 -12.92 15.94 -2.68
N SER A 163 -12.21 14.86 -2.98
CA SER A 163 -12.32 13.59 -2.26
C SER A 163 -12.00 13.75 -0.77
N MET A 164 -11.06 14.63 -0.44
CA MET A 164 -10.67 14.91 0.95
C MET A 164 -11.70 15.73 1.75
N GLN A 165 -12.76 16.23 1.11
CA GLN A 165 -13.86 16.93 1.79
C GLN A 165 -14.90 15.96 2.39
N SER A 166 -14.86 14.68 2.01
CA SER A 166 -15.71 13.65 2.61
C SER A 166 -15.14 13.15 3.93
N GLU A 167 -15.96 12.36 4.66
CA GLU A 167 -15.48 11.61 5.81
C GLU A 167 -14.34 10.66 5.38
N PRO A 168 -13.20 10.65 6.10
CA PRO A 168 -12.11 9.73 5.80
C PRO A 168 -12.46 8.28 6.18
N LEU A 169 -11.92 7.33 5.43
CA LEU A 169 -11.97 5.89 5.73
C LEU A 169 -11.24 5.56 7.04
N PHE A 170 -10.19 6.30 7.33
CA PHE A 170 -9.44 6.28 8.58
C PHE A 170 -8.71 7.61 8.75
N ASP A 171 -8.51 8.03 10.00
CA ASP A 171 -7.71 9.20 10.36
C ASP A 171 -7.09 8.95 11.75
N PHE A 172 -5.78 8.79 11.81
CA PHE A 172 -5.06 8.48 13.05
C PHE A 172 -3.67 9.10 13.08
N CYS A 173 -3.08 9.23 14.27
CA CYS A 173 -1.70 9.67 14.45
C CYS A 173 -0.85 8.48 14.90
N ALA A 174 0.22 8.16 14.18
CA ALA A 174 1.14 7.11 14.54
C ALA A 174 2.06 7.53 15.70
N GLU A 175 2.76 6.57 16.31
CA GLU A 175 3.65 6.79 17.46
C GLU A 175 4.80 7.77 17.18
N ASP A 176 5.20 7.91 15.91
CA ASP A 176 6.22 8.85 15.44
C ASP A 176 5.70 10.29 15.26
N GLY A 177 4.40 10.52 15.51
CA GLY A 177 3.75 11.82 15.39
C GLY A 177 3.29 12.18 13.97
N ILE A 178 3.37 11.24 13.01
CA ILE A 178 2.84 11.43 11.66
C ILE A 178 1.35 11.08 11.66
N SER A 179 0.52 11.99 11.14
CA SER A 179 -0.91 11.70 10.96
C SER A 179 -1.17 11.11 9.58
N HIS A 180 -2.00 10.06 9.54
CA HIS A 180 -2.35 9.29 8.37
C HIS A 180 -3.86 9.36 8.15
N SER A 181 -4.27 9.77 6.95
CA SER A 181 -5.68 9.84 6.59
C SER A 181 -5.89 9.24 5.20
N GLY A 182 -7.03 8.57 5.00
CA GLY A 182 -7.38 7.95 3.72
C GLY A 182 -8.81 8.23 3.31
N TRP A 183 -9.07 8.39 2.01
CA TRP A 183 -10.41 8.63 1.46
C TRP A 183 -10.68 7.73 0.27
N ARG A 184 -11.95 7.43 0.06
CA ARG A 184 -12.43 6.80 -1.17
C ARG A 184 -12.81 7.89 -2.15
N VAL A 185 -12.33 7.82 -3.40
CA VAL A 185 -12.76 8.75 -4.44
C VAL A 185 -14.23 8.47 -4.79
N PRO A 186 -15.09 9.50 -4.94
CA PRO A 186 -16.46 9.31 -5.38
C PRO A 186 -16.54 8.65 -6.76
N ALA A 187 -17.51 7.75 -6.95
CA ALA A 187 -17.56 6.89 -8.12
C ALA A 187 -17.67 7.68 -9.44
N GLU A 188 -18.40 8.80 -9.42
CA GLU A 188 -18.58 9.71 -10.55
C GLU A 188 -17.28 10.34 -11.06
N HIS A 189 -16.22 10.38 -10.25
CA HIS A 189 -14.91 10.94 -10.65
C HIS A 189 -13.92 9.90 -11.17
N THR A 190 -14.29 8.60 -11.16
CA THR A 190 -13.40 7.52 -11.59
C THR A 190 -12.92 7.70 -13.02
N GLN A 191 -13.85 7.94 -13.95
CA GLN A 191 -13.52 8.13 -15.36
C GLN A 191 -12.67 9.39 -15.59
N ALA A 192 -13.03 10.49 -14.93
CA ALA A 192 -12.30 11.76 -15.03
C ALA A 192 -10.84 11.62 -14.56
N LEU A 193 -10.59 10.86 -13.49
CA LEU A 193 -9.22 10.55 -13.04
C LEU A 193 -8.46 9.74 -14.09
N GLN A 194 -9.05 8.70 -14.67
CA GLN A 194 -8.39 7.90 -15.70
C GLN A 194 -8.03 8.76 -16.92
N GLU A 195 -8.94 9.61 -17.36
CA GLU A 195 -8.72 10.54 -18.48
C GLU A 195 -7.63 11.56 -18.16
N ALA A 196 -7.60 12.09 -16.94
CA ALA A 196 -6.58 13.02 -16.49
C ALA A 196 -5.19 12.36 -16.43
N PHE A 197 -5.08 11.14 -15.91
CA PHE A 197 -3.83 10.38 -15.91
C PHE A 197 -3.38 9.99 -17.32
N ALA A 198 -4.32 9.75 -18.25
CA ALA A 198 -3.98 9.54 -19.66
C ALA A 198 -3.34 10.77 -20.32
N GLN A 199 -3.37 11.96 -19.69
CA GLN A 199 -2.62 13.14 -20.12
C GLN A 199 -1.26 13.28 -19.42
N VAL A 200 -0.96 12.44 -18.42
CA VAL A 200 0.34 12.42 -17.75
C VAL A 200 1.34 11.63 -18.61
N PRO A 201 2.43 12.28 -19.08
CA PRO A 201 3.32 11.64 -20.04
C PRO A 201 4.18 10.54 -19.43
N LEU A 202 4.64 10.75 -18.18
CA LEU A 202 5.55 9.86 -17.48
C LEU A 202 5.18 9.83 -16.00
N LEU A 203 5.33 8.64 -15.41
CA LEU A 203 5.40 8.45 -13.96
C LEU A 203 6.86 8.14 -13.61
N TYR A 204 7.26 8.44 -12.38
CA TYR A 204 8.62 8.18 -11.89
C TYR A 204 8.51 7.44 -10.58
N ILE A 205 9.17 6.28 -10.49
CA ILE A 205 9.37 5.62 -9.19
C ILE A 205 10.19 6.58 -8.32
N ALA A 206 9.84 6.69 -7.04
CA ALA A 206 10.50 7.55 -6.08
C ALA A 206 10.89 6.75 -4.82
N ASP A 207 12.02 7.14 -4.23
CA ASP A 207 12.54 6.69 -2.94
C ASP A 207 11.95 7.49 -1.76
#